data_AF-A0A7C1BRS1-F1
#
_entry.id   AF-A0A7C1BRS1-F1
#
_cell.length_a   1.000
_cell.length_b   1.000
_cell.length_c   1.000
_cell.angle_alpha   90.00
_cell.angle_beta   90.00
_cell.angle_gamma   90.00
#
_symmetry.space_group_name_H-M   'P 1'
#
loop_
_entity.id
_entity.type
_entity.pdbx_description
1 polymer ?
#
loop_
_entity_poly.entity_id
_entity_poly.type
_entity_poly.pdbx_seq_one_letter_code
_entity_poly.pdbx_strand_id
1 'polypeptide(L)'
;ESRAGELLKHGTHALVIGDEAIRARLTNKYRVELDLGAEWRELTGCPMVFGISASPREKELGEESRKVLESLAWGEKHVEVVVREAEKKFGMPAEFLREYFNSLTYRLGARERRGLELFEEKCYEFGLL
;
A
#
# COMPACT_ATOMS: atom_id res chain seq x y z
N GLU A 1 15.00 -5.14 17.11
CA GLU A 1 15.69 -4.48 15.98
C GLU A 1 14.74 -4.55 14.78
N SER A 2 14.64 -3.53 13.93
CA SER A 2 13.69 -3.56 12.78
C SER A 2 14.24 -4.41 11.64
N ARG A 3 13.38 -4.96 10.77
CA ARG A 3 13.82 -5.73 9.59
C ARG A 3 14.75 -4.92 8.68
N ALA A 4 14.46 -3.63 8.51
CA ALA A 4 15.35 -2.72 7.77
C ALA A 4 16.75 -2.62 8.41
N GLY A 5 16.83 -2.56 9.74
CA GLY A 5 18.11 -2.57 10.46
C GLY A 5 18.90 -3.86 10.25
N GLU A 6 18.24 -5.01 10.22
CA GLU A 6 18.90 -6.29 9.89
C GLU A 6 19.46 -6.32 8.47
N LEU A 7 18.67 -5.89 7.49
CA LEU A 7 19.10 -5.84 6.08
C LEU A 7 20.32 -4.93 5.89
N LEU A 8 20.35 -3.78 6.57
CA LEU A 8 21.46 -2.84 6.51
C LEU A 8 22.76 -3.35 7.16
N LYS A 9 22.72 -4.44 7.93
CA LYS A 9 23.97 -5.12 8.37
C LYS A 9 24.65 -5.85 7.22
N HIS A 10 23.90 -6.19 6.17
CA HIS A 10 24.37 -6.99 5.03
C HIS A 10 24.45 -6.20 3.73
N GLY A 11 24.09 -4.91 3.73
CA GLY A 11 24.09 -4.06 2.54
C GLY A 11 23.97 -2.59 2.87
N THR A 12 24.11 -1.73 1.86
CA THR A 12 24.04 -0.27 2.02
C THR A 12 22.61 0.29 1.94
N HIS A 13 21.66 -0.52 1.46
CA HIS A 13 20.26 -0.15 1.27
C HIS A 13 19.36 -1.29 1.75
N ALA A 14 18.16 -0.95 2.22
CA ALA A 14 17.14 -1.93 2.59
C ALA A 14 15.80 -1.56 1.95
N LEU A 15 15.22 -2.51 1.23
CA LEU A 15 13.85 -2.43 0.74
C LEU A 15 12.95 -3.22 1.68
N VAL A 16 11.94 -2.55 2.23
CA VAL A 16 10.93 -3.14 3.12
C VAL A 16 9.54 -2.70 2.69
N ILE A 17 8.52 -3.52 2.97
CA ILE A 17 7.12 -3.25 2.66
C ILE A 17 6.23 -3.56 3.87
N GLY A 18 4.97 -3.12 3.82
CA GLY A 18 3.97 -3.40 4.86
C GLY A 18 4.36 -2.85 6.23
N ASP A 19 4.00 -3.58 7.28
CA ASP A 19 4.20 -3.17 8.67
C ASP A 19 5.69 -2.88 9.00
N GLU A 20 6.63 -3.59 8.36
CA GLU A 20 8.06 -3.35 8.57
C GLU A 20 8.52 -2.01 8.00
N ALA A 21 7.97 -1.57 6.86
CA ALA A 21 8.25 -0.24 6.31
C ALA A 21 7.71 0.86 7.22
N ILE A 22 6.49 0.67 7.75
CA ILE A 22 5.89 1.59 8.71
C ILE A 22 6.73 1.66 9.99
N ARG A 23 7.09 0.51 10.58
CA ARG A 23 7.94 0.45 11.79
C ARG A 23 9.29 1.11 11.55
N ALA A 24 9.92 0.86 10.41
CA ALA A 24 11.19 1.48 10.04
C ALA A 24 11.08 3.02 10.01
N ARG A 25 10.08 3.56 9.31
CA ARG A 25 9.79 5.00 9.22
C ARG A 25 9.51 5.62 10.59
N LEU A 26 8.71 4.96 11.44
CA LEU A 26 8.40 5.44 12.79
C LEU A 26 9.62 5.51 13.71
N THR A 27 10.71 4.78 13.42
CA THR A 27 11.92 4.88 14.23
C THR A 27 12.69 6.19 14.02
N ASN A 28 12.50 6.88 12.88
CA ASN A 28 13.27 8.06 12.47
C ASN A 28 14.80 7.87 12.59
N LYS A 29 15.28 6.64 12.38
CA LYS A 29 16.71 6.29 12.53
C LYS A 29 17.50 6.39 11.22
N TYR A 30 16.81 6.48 10.08
CA TYR A 30 17.44 6.43 8.77
C TYR A 30 17.61 7.83 8.20
N ARG A 31 18.81 8.12 7.69
CA ARG A 31 19.14 9.43 7.12
C ARG A 31 18.41 9.72 5.81
N VAL A 32 18.12 8.66 5.04
CA VAL A 32 17.45 8.73 3.75
C VAL A 32 16.34 7.69 3.78
N GLU A 33 15.12 8.13 3.50
CA GLU A 33 13.93 7.30 3.38
C GLU A 33 13.25 7.64 2.05
N LEU A 34 13.02 6.63 1.21
CA LEU A 34 12.37 6.79 -0.09
C LEU A 34 11.00 6.10 -0.06
N ASP A 35 9.96 6.86 -0.33
CA ASP A 35 8.60 6.34 -0.46
C ASP A 35 8.34 6.00 -1.93
N LEU A 36 8.40 4.72 -2.29
CA LEU A 36 8.28 4.30 -3.69
C LEU A 36 6.96 4.72 -4.36
N GLY A 37 5.89 4.90 -3.58
CA GLY A 37 4.64 5.44 -4.11
C GLY A 37 4.75 6.92 -4.48
N ALA A 38 5.47 7.70 -3.66
CA ALA A 38 5.77 9.10 -3.94
C ALA A 38 6.74 9.25 -5.12
N GLU A 39 7.83 8.48 -5.14
CA GLU A 39 8.81 8.48 -6.24
C GLU A 39 8.15 8.15 -7.59
N TRP A 40 7.28 7.12 -7.61
CA TRP A 40 6.52 6.79 -8.82
C TRP A 40 5.64 7.94 -9.28
N ARG A 41 4.94 8.59 -8.35
CA ARG A 41 4.08 9.74 -8.66
C ARG A 41 4.88 10.94 -9.16
N GLU A 42 6.06 11.19 -8.60
CA GLU A 42 6.96 12.25 -9.06
C GLU A 42 7.46 11.98 -10.49
N LEU A 43 7.88 10.74 -10.76
CA LEU A 43 8.38 10.35 -12.08
C LEU A 43 7.31 10.32 -13.17
N THR A 44 6.07 9.95 -12.84
CA THR A 44 5.04 9.62 -13.83
C THR A 44 3.79 10.49 -13.80
N GLY A 45 3.56 11.23 -12.72
CA GLY A 45 2.30 11.92 -12.43
C GLY A 45 1.11 10.99 -12.10
N CYS A 46 1.31 9.67 -12.15
CA CYS A 46 0.27 8.67 -11.93
C CYS A 46 0.33 8.08 -10.51
N PRO A 47 -0.79 7.64 -9.92
CA PRO A 47 -0.75 6.87 -8.68
C PRO A 47 -0.10 5.49 -8.91
N MET A 48 0.56 4.96 -7.89
CA MET A 48 1.08 3.59 -7.89
C MET A 48 0.00 2.63 -7.41
N VAL A 49 -0.19 1.49 -8.10
CA VAL A 49 -1.13 0.43 -7.70
C VAL A 49 -0.33 -0.77 -7.19
N PHE A 50 -0.36 -0.99 -5.88
CA PHE A 50 0.42 -2.07 -5.23
C PHE A 50 -0.30 -3.42 -5.20
N GLY A 51 -1.63 -3.44 -5.36
CA GLY A 51 -2.40 -4.67 -5.31
C GLY A 51 -3.82 -4.50 -5.81
N ILE A 52 -4.35 -5.57 -6.37
CA ILE A 52 -5.75 -5.67 -6.83
C ILE A 52 -6.34 -6.97 -6.31
N SER A 53 -7.65 -6.96 -6.04
CA SER A 53 -8.42 -8.18 -5.86
C SER A 53 -8.86 -8.66 -7.25
N ALA A 54 -8.44 -9.87 -7.63
CA ALA A 54 -8.75 -10.46 -8.93
C ALA A 54 -9.35 -11.87 -8.76
N SER A 55 -10.08 -12.33 -9.77
CA SER A 55 -10.59 -13.69 -9.87
C SER A 55 -10.39 -14.26 -11.26
N PRO A 56 -10.43 -15.60 -11.41
CA PRO A 56 -10.52 -16.22 -12.72
C PRO A 56 -11.74 -15.70 -13.50
N ARG A 57 -11.61 -15.62 -14.82
CA ARG A 57 -12.61 -14.99 -15.70
C ARG A 57 -13.92 -15.77 -15.77
N GLU A 58 -13.83 -17.08 -15.59
CA GLU A 58 -14.93 -18.04 -15.59
C GLU A 58 -15.75 -18.03 -14.28
N LYS A 59 -15.28 -17.32 -13.25
CA LYS A 59 -15.99 -17.23 -11.97
C LYS A 59 -16.91 -16.02 -11.94
N GLU A 60 -18.21 -16.26 -11.80
CA GLU A 60 -19.18 -15.21 -11.48
C GLU A 60 -19.07 -14.83 -10.00
N LEU A 61 -18.90 -13.53 -9.70
CA LEU A 61 -18.66 -13.02 -8.33
C LEU A 61 -19.76 -12.08 -7.82
N GLY A 62 -20.98 -12.14 -8.38
CA GLY A 62 -22.01 -11.14 -8.10
C GLY A 62 -22.21 -10.84 -6.61
N GLU A 63 -22.34 -11.87 -5.77
CA GLU A 63 -22.54 -11.69 -4.33
C GLU A 63 -21.24 -11.37 -3.58
N GLU A 64 -20.13 -12.03 -3.91
CA GLU A 64 -18.83 -11.86 -3.25
C GLU A 64 -18.27 -10.47 -3.50
N SER A 65 -18.29 -10.00 -4.74
CA SER A 65 -17.88 -8.64 -5.10
C SER A 65 -18.74 -7.61 -4.36
N ARG A 66 -20.06 -7.83 -4.26
CA ARG A 66 -20.94 -6.95 -3.49
C ARG A 66 -20.54 -6.91 -2.01
N LYS A 67 -20.31 -8.07 -1.38
CA LYS A 67 -19.90 -8.16 0.04
C LYS A 67 -18.57 -7.45 0.31
N VAL A 68 -17.59 -7.59 -0.58
CA VAL A 68 -16.29 -6.90 -0.45
C VAL A 68 -16.47 -5.38 -0.53
N LEU A 69 -17.26 -4.90 -1.50
CA LEU A 69 -17.51 -3.46 -1.64
C LEU A 69 -18.33 -2.89 -0.47
N GLU A 70 -19.29 -3.64 0.06
CA GLU A 70 -20.04 -3.27 1.26
C GLU A 70 -19.15 -3.21 2.49
N SER A 71 -18.23 -4.18 2.66
CA SER A 71 -17.25 -4.18 3.74
C SER A 71 -16.31 -2.97 3.66
N LEU A 72 -15.82 -2.63 2.45
CA LEU A 72 -15.01 -1.43 2.24
C LEU A 72 -15.78 -0.16 2.58
N ALA A 73 -17.00 -0.02 2.06
CA ALA A 73 -17.84 1.16 2.33
C ALA A 73 -18.20 1.30 3.82
N TRP A 74 -18.37 0.18 4.52
CA TRP A 74 -18.55 0.19 5.97
C TRP A 74 -17.28 0.67 6.68
N GLY A 75 -16.11 0.14 6.32
CA GLY A 75 -14.82 0.53 6.92
C GLY A 75 -14.53 2.03 6.79
N GLU A 76 -14.78 2.60 5.60
CA GLU A 76 -14.60 4.04 5.36
C GLU A 76 -15.52 4.91 6.22
N LYS A 77 -16.77 4.48 6.45
CA LYS A 77 -17.71 5.18 7.32
C LYS A 77 -17.39 5.02 8.81
N HIS A 78 -16.62 4.00 9.18
CA HIS A 78 -16.31 3.64 10.56
C HIS A 78 -14.79 3.62 10.82
N VAL A 79 -14.06 4.57 10.22
CA VAL A 79 -12.59 4.63 10.28
C VAL A 79 -12.07 4.59 11.73
N GLU A 80 -12.74 5.23 12.68
CA GLU A 80 -12.33 5.21 14.10
C GLU A 80 -12.41 3.81 14.73
N VAL A 81 -13.37 2.99 14.31
CA VAL A 81 -13.46 1.59 14.74
C VAL A 81 -12.28 0.80 14.15
N VAL A 82 -12.00 0.99 12.86
CA VAL A 82 -10.87 0.34 12.17
C VAL A 82 -9.54 0.73 12.82
N VAL A 83 -9.32 2.02 13.07
CA VAL A 83 -8.11 2.57 13.72
C VAL A 83 -7.93 1.98 15.11
N ARG A 84 -8.99 1.96 15.94
CA ARG A 84 -8.89 1.40 17.31
C ARG A 84 -8.53 -0.08 17.31
N GLU A 85 -9.11 -0.88 16.41
CA GLU A 85 -8.77 -2.31 16.33
C GLU A 85 -7.37 -2.53 15.73
N ALA A 86 -6.95 -1.68 14.78
CA ALA A 86 -5.60 -1.70 14.24
C ALA A 86 -4.54 -1.31 15.29
N GLU A 87 -4.80 -0.29 16.12
CA GLU A 87 -3.91 0.13 17.21
C GLU A 87 -3.68 -1.03 18.18
N LYS A 88 -4.75 -1.71 18.62
CA LYS A 88 -4.65 -2.90 19.48
C LYS A 88 -3.83 -4.02 18.85
N LYS A 89 -4.00 -4.25 17.54
CA LYS A 89 -3.36 -5.36 16.81
C LYS A 89 -1.89 -5.10 16.52
N PHE A 90 -1.55 -3.89 16.10
CA PHE A 90 -0.23 -3.56 15.57
C PHE A 90 0.65 -2.76 16.54
N GLY A 91 0.05 -2.18 17.59
CA GLY A 91 0.75 -1.36 18.58
C GLY A 91 1.28 -0.04 18.01
N MET A 92 0.65 0.48 16.96
CA MET A 92 1.00 1.74 16.31
C MET A 92 0.07 2.86 16.78
N PRO A 93 0.54 4.12 16.89
CA PRO A 93 -0.29 5.23 17.36
C PRO A 93 -1.56 5.40 16.51
N ALA A 94 -2.72 5.56 17.15
CA ALA A 94 -3.99 5.78 16.46
C ALA A 94 -3.97 6.95 15.46
N GLU A 95 -3.29 8.05 15.80
CA GLU A 95 -3.15 9.22 14.92
C GLU A 95 -2.44 8.87 13.62
N PHE A 96 -1.30 8.18 13.71
CA PHE A 96 -0.57 7.69 12.55
C PHE A 96 -1.42 6.73 11.69
N LEU A 97 -2.10 5.77 12.33
CA LEU A 97 -2.95 4.80 11.63
C LEU A 97 -4.10 5.48 10.90
N ARG A 98 -4.70 6.51 11.49
CA ARG A 98 -5.75 7.31 10.86
C ARG A 98 -5.25 8.01 9.59
N GLU A 99 -4.11 8.67 9.68
CA GLU A 99 -3.49 9.33 8.52
C GLU A 99 -3.13 8.31 7.43
N TYR A 100 -2.53 7.19 7.83
CA TYR A 100 -2.16 6.11 6.93
C TYR A 100 -3.37 5.57 6.16
N PHE A 101 -4.44 5.16 6.86
CA PHE A 101 -5.64 4.65 6.18
C PHE A 101 -6.33 5.70 5.30
N ASN A 102 -6.30 6.97 5.69
CA ASN A 102 -6.85 8.06 4.86
C ASN A 102 -5.99 8.37 3.63
N SER A 103 -4.70 8.03 3.64
CA SER A 103 -3.80 8.22 2.49
C SER A 103 -3.94 7.13 1.42
N LEU A 104 -4.54 5.99 1.77
CA LEU A 104 -4.70 4.86 0.85
C LEU A 104 -5.89 5.06 -0.08
N THR A 105 -5.72 4.65 -1.34
CA THR A 105 -6.81 4.61 -2.33
C THR A 105 -7.25 3.16 -2.54
N TYR A 106 -8.48 2.84 -2.14
CA TYR A 106 -9.01 1.48 -2.18
C TYR A 106 -9.85 1.15 -3.43
N ARG A 107 -10.11 2.15 -4.28
CA ARG A 107 -10.93 1.99 -5.49
C ARG A 107 -10.08 2.18 -6.73
N LEU A 108 -10.16 1.23 -7.65
CA LEU A 108 -9.48 1.31 -8.94
C LEU A 108 -10.30 2.19 -9.90
N GLY A 109 -10.01 3.49 -9.90
CA GLY A 109 -10.59 4.47 -10.81
C GLY A 109 -9.84 4.55 -12.15
N ALA A 110 -10.15 5.58 -12.94
CA ALA A 110 -9.49 5.80 -14.23
C ALA A 110 -8.00 6.18 -14.07
N ARG A 111 -7.66 6.97 -13.04
CA ARG A 111 -6.28 7.36 -12.76
C ARG A 111 -5.44 6.19 -12.28
N GLU A 112 -6.01 5.35 -11.43
CA GLU A 112 -5.36 4.15 -10.90
C GLU A 112 -5.18 3.10 -12.00
N ARG A 113 -6.17 2.93 -12.90
CA ARG A 113 -6.00 2.12 -14.12
C ARG A 113 -4.85 2.61 -14.99
N ARG A 114 -4.79 3.92 -15.27
CA ARG A 114 -3.68 4.47 -16.06
C ARG A 114 -2.32 4.24 -15.40
N GLY A 115 -2.24 4.38 -14.08
CA GLY A 115 -1.02 4.10 -13.33
C GLY A 115 -0.58 2.64 -13.43
N LEU A 116 -1.53 1.70 -13.36
CA LEU A 116 -1.26 0.27 -13.52
C LEU A 116 -0.81 -0.08 -14.95
N GLU A 117 -1.49 0.44 -15.98
CA GLU A 117 -1.12 0.27 -17.39
C GLU A 117 0.28 0.83 -17.67
N LEU A 118 0.60 2.01 -17.13
CA LEU A 118 1.93 2.59 -17.27
C LEU A 118 3.02 1.77 -16.57
N PHE A 119 2.71 1.18 -15.42
CA PHE A 119 3.64 0.26 -14.76
C PHE A 119 3.92 -0.97 -15.64
N GLU A 120 2.89 -1.55 -16.25
CA GLU A 120 3.03 -2.65 -17.22
C GLU A 120 3.87 -2.25 -18.44
N GLU A 121 3.60 -1.08 -19.04
CA GLU A 121 4.41 -0.53 -20.15
C GLU A 121 5.89 -0.45 -19.76
N LYS A 122 6.19 0.02 -18.55
CA LYS A 122 7.56 0.12 -18.03
C LYS A 122 8.19 -1.25 -17.78
N CYS A 123 7.42 -2.23 -17.28
CA CYS A 123 7.91 -3.58 -17.12
C CYS A 123 8.36 -4.19 -18.46
N TYR A 124 7.59 -4.02 -19.54
CA TYR A 124 8.00 -4.46 -20.88
C TYR A 124 9.23 -3.69 -21.40
N GLU A 125 9.27 -2.37 -21.21
CA GLU A 125 10.42 -1.53 -21.62
C GLU A 125 11.73 -2.00 -20.97
N PHE A 126 11.67 -2.43 -19.71
CA PHE A 126 12.83 -2.93 -18.96
C PHE A 126 13.02 -4.46 -19.03
N GLY A 127 12.18 -5.19 -19.78
CA GLY A 127 12.28 -6.65 -19.93
C GLY A 127 11.98 -7.45 -18.65
N LEU A 128 11.08 -6.94 -17.80
CA LEU A 128 10.61 -7.57 -16.57
C LEU A 128 9.35 -8.45 -16.78
N LEU A 129 8.63 -8.20 -17.88
CA LEU A 129 7.53 -8.97 -18.46
C LEU A 129 7.79 -9.12 -19.96
#